data_AF-A0A7C5V0D2-F1
#
_entry.id   AF-A0A7C5V0D2-F1
#
_cell.length_a   1.000
_cell.length_b   1.000
_cell.length_c   1.000
_cell.angle_alpha   90.00
_cell.angle_beta   90.00
_cell.angle_gamma   90.00
#
_symmetry.space_group_name_H-M   'P 1'
#
loop_
_entity.id
_entity.type
_entity.pdbx_description
1 polymer ?
#
loop_
_entity_poly.entity_id
_entity_poly.type
_entity_poly.pdbx_seq_one_letter_code
_entity_poly.pdbx_strand_id
1 'polypeptide(L)'
;MVLMLAVLAMGAKSAAAAKKDHTKPHTSFQATSPAPHIVEEPHRFFDRTNVVLFTAVAAVRALDFTSTEHFRKLGDNEVLLTNSIVDNKPLFAGIEVGGAALSIGVAYWLHRTGHHSLERWVSAVHIGVGAVGDIHNYSLGPPH
;
A
#
# COMPACT_ATOMS: atom_id res chain seq x y z
N MET A 1 4.02 18.58 16.63
CA MET A 1 3.07 17.65 17.26
C MET A 1 1.87 17.60 16.32
N VAL A 2 1.55 16.52 15.61
CA VAL A 2 1.35 15.14 16.07
C VAL A 2 1.76 14.16 14.96
N LEU A 3 2.49 13.13 15.38
CA LEU A 3 2.82 11.91 14.66
C LEU A 3 1.52 11.09 14.47
N MET A 4 1.16 10.73 13.25
CA MET A 4 0.11 9.72 12.99
C MET A 4 0.70 8.60 12.14
N LEU A 5 1.52 7.78 12.79
CA LEU A 5 1.91 6.44 12.35
C LEU A 5 0.86 5.47 12.92
N ALA A 6 -0.21 5.23 12.16
CA ALA A 6 -1.15 4.16 12.48
C ALA A 6 -0.58 2.85 11.93
N VAL A 7 0.10 2.09 12.80
CA VAL A 7 0.45 0.69 12.55
C VAL A 7 -0.84 -0.13 12.63
N LEU A 8 -1.38 -0.58 11.50
CA LEU A 8 -2.38 -1.64 11.50
C LEU A 8 -1.68 -3.00 11.49
N ALA A 9 -1.46 -3.54 12.68
CA ALA A 9 -1.32 -4.97 12.87
C ALA A 9 -2.73 -5.57 12.94
N MET A 10 -3.11 -6.43 11.99
CA MET A 10 -4.27 -7.30 12.15
C MET A 10 -3.91 -8.72 11.72
N GLY A 11 -3.79 -9.58 12.73
CA GLY A 11 -3.51 -11.01 12.57
C GLY A 11 -4.71 -11.75 11.99
N ALA A 12 -4.44 -12.67 11.08
CA ALA A 12 -5.43 -13.64 10.61
C ALA A 12 -5.70 -14.67 11.73
N LYS A 13 -6.89 -14.61 12.34
CA LYS A 13 -7.42 -15.73 13.12
C LYS A 13 -8.44 -16.47 12.26
N SER A 14 -8.01 -17.58 11.67
CA SER A 14 -8.94 -18.60 11.19
C SER A 14 -9.40 -19.43 12.38
N ALA A 15 -10.71 -19.47 12.63
CA ALA A 15 -11.32 -20.47 13.50
C ALA A 15 -12.58 -20.98 12.81
N ALA A 16 -12.43 -22.08 12.08
CA ALA A 16 -13.55 -22.89 11.63
C ALA A 16 -14.18 -23.59 12.85
N ALA A 17 -15.50 -23.51 12.96
CA ALA A 17 -16.28 -24.14 14.02
C ALA A 17 -16.20 -25.67 13.90
N ALA A 18 -15.72 -26.33 14.95
CA ALA A 18 -15.71 -27.79 15.05
C ALA A 18 -17.06 -28.31 15.60
N LYS A 19 -17.82 -29.03 14.76
CA LYS A 19 -18.93 -29.87 15.19
C LYS A 19 -18.36 -31.09 15.94
N LYS A 20 -18.69 -31.24 17.22
CA LYS A 20 -18.31 -32.42 18.02
C LYS A 20 -19.28 -33.57 17.73
N ASP A 21 -18.79 -34.63 17.10
CA ASP A 21 -19.44 -35.95 17.16
C ASP A 21 -18.50 -36.94 17.87
N HIS A 22 -19.11 -37.71 18.77
CA HIS A 22 -18.47 -38.51 19.80
C HIS A 22 -18.34 -39.96 19.34
N THR A 23 -17.14 -40.47 18.98
CA THR A 23 -16.90 -41.93 18.89
C THR A 23 -15.42 -42.32 19.02
N LYS A 24 -15.11 -42.99 20.14
CA LYS A 24 -14.07 -44.00 20.50
C LYS A 24 -12.61 -43.91 19.96
N PRO A 25 -11.59 -44.20 20.80
CA PRO A 25 -10.19 -44.11 20.42
C PRO A 25 -9.76 -45.32 19.57
N HIS A 26 -9.57 -45.10 18.28
CA HIS A 26 -8.70 -45.95 17.47
C HIS A 26 -7.34 -45.26 17.40
N THR A 27 -6.32 -45.88 17.99
CA THR A 27 -4.92 -45.49 17.79
C THR A 27 -4.54 -45.82 16.35
N SER A 28 -4.82 -44.88 15.45
CA SER A 28 -4.27 -44.84 14.11
C SER A 28 -2.93 -44.12 14.19
N PHE A 29 -1.84 -44.81 13.86
CA PHE A 29 -0.61 -44.13 13.46
C PHE A 29 -0.88 -43.53 12.08
N GLN A 30 -1.51 -42.35 12.07
CA GLN A 30 -1.73 -41.58 10.86
C GLN A 30 -0.38 -40.98 10.50
N ALA A 31 0.26 -41.53 9.47
CA ALA A 31 1.36 -40.85 8.81
C ALA A 31 0.83 -39.48 8.39
N THR A 32 1.29 -38.42 9.06
CA THR A 32 1.06 -37.05 8.64
C THR A 32 1.77 -36.88 7.30
N SER A 33 1.04 -37.10 6.20
CA SER A 33 1.45 -36.55 4.92
C SER A 33 1.75 -35.07 5.15
N PRO A 34 2.94 -34.57 4.78
CA PRO A 34 3.20 -33.15 4.86
C PRO A 34 2.06 -32.45 4.14
N ALA A 35 1.41 -31.49 4.81
CA ALA A 35 0.45 -30.63 4.13
C ALA A 35 1.10 -30.12 2.85
N PRO A 36 0.40 -30.09 1.70
CA PRO A 36 0.99 -29.60 0.46
C PRO A 36 1.62 -28.25 0.77
N HIS A 37 2.95 -28.17 0.69
CA HIS A 37 3.59 -26.89 0.74
C HIS A 37 3.13 -26.22 -0.55
N ILE A 38 2.22 -25.26 -0.44
CA ILE A 38 1.84 -24.42 -1.56
C ILE A 38 3.12 -23.66 -1.88
N VAL A 39 3.92 -24.23 -2.78
CA VAL A 39 5.00 -23.50 -3.41
C VAL A 39 4.28 -22.45 -4.23
N GLU A 40 4.28 -21.20 -3.74
CA GLU A 40 3.82 -20.08 -4.56
C GLU A 40 4.70 -20.09 -5.81
N GLU A 41 4.10 -20.48 -6.94
CA GLU A 41 4.75 -20.40 -8.25
C GLU A 41 5.25 -18.97 -8.45
N PRO A 42 6.53 -18.78 -8.83
CA PRO A 42 7.09 -17.45 -9.04
C PRO A 42 6.26 -16.71 -10.11
N HIS A 43 5.55 -15.65 -9.70
CA HIS A 43 4.81 -14.83 -10.65
C HIS A 43 5.75 -13.87 -11.37
N ARG A 44 5.33 -13.35 -12.53
CA ARG A 44 6.07 -12.27 -13.20
C ARG A 44 5.92 -10.97 -12.43
N PHE A 45 6.95 -10.13 -12.43
CA PHE A 45 6.88 -8.82 -11.79
C PHE A 45 5.75 -7.94 -12.33
N PHE A 46 5.55 -7.90 -13.65
CA PHE A 46 4.40 -7.22 -14.26
C PHE A 46 3.24 -8.19 -14.49
N ASP A 47 2.77 -8.84 -13.41
CA ASP A 47 1.51 -9.57 -13.42
C ASP A 47 0.32 -8.59 -13.37
N ARG A 48 -0.92 -9.11 -13.55
CA ARG A 48 -2.12 -8.26 -13.54
C ARG A 48 -2.27 -7.49 -12.23
N THR A 49 -1.92 -8.11 -11.10
CA THR A 49 -2.05 -7.50 -9.77
C THR A 49 -1.15 -6.28 -9.65
N ASN A 50 0.12 -6.42 -9.99
CA ASN A 50 1.09 -5.33 -9.91
C ASN A 50 0.81 -4.24 -10.93
N VAL A 51 0.33 -4.59 -12.14
CA VAL A 51 -0.09 -3.56 -13.10
C VAL A 51 -1.22 -2.70 -12.52
N VAL A 52 -2.22 -3.32 -11.88
CA VAL A 52 -3.29 -2.57 -11.19
C VAL A 52 -2.72 -1.73 -10.04
N LEU A 53 -1.88 -2.33 -9.18
CA LEU A 53 -1.27 -1.63 -8.04
C LEU A 53 -0.40 -0.44 -8.47
N PHE A 54 0.43 -0.58 -9.50
CA PHE A 54 1.29 0.49 -10.01
C PHE A 54 0.49 1.58 -10.72
N THR A 55 -0.58 1.20 -11.40
CA THR A 55 -1.53 2.18 -11.96
C THR A 55 -2.19 2.98 -10.84
N ALA A 56 -2.61 2.32 -9.76
CA ALA A 56 -3.19 2.99 -8.60
C ALA A 56 -2.16 3.88 -7.87
N VAL A 57 -0.90 3.46 -7.75
CA VAL A 57 0.21 4.30 -7.25
C VAL A 57 0.34 5.56 -8.10
N ALA A 58 0.42 5.43 -9.43
CA ALA A 58 0.53 6.57 -10.33
C ALA A 58 -0.69 7.51 -10.21
N ALA A 59 -1.90 6.93 -10.10
CA ALA A 59 -3.12 7.70 -9.90
C ALA A 59 -3.11 8.48 -8.57
N VAL A 60 -2.70 7.86 -7.46
CA VAL A 60 -2.60 8.54 -6.16
C VAL A 60 -1.56 9.67 -6.19
N ARG A 61 -0.41 9.50 -6.85
CA ARG A 61 0.58 10.59 -7.00
C ARG A 61 0.03 11.75 -7.85
N ALA A 62 -0.76 11.45 -8.88
CA ALA A 62 -1.44 12.49 -9.64
C ALA A 62 -2.53 13.21 -8.81
N LEU A 63 -3.24 12.48 -7.96
CA LEU A 63 -4.18 13.05 -7.00
C LEU A 63 -3.47 13.93 -5.97
N ASP A 64 -2.30 13.53 -5.49
CA ASP A 64 -1.47 14.33 -4.57
C ASP A 64 -1.07 15.67 -5.19
N PHE A 65 -0.59 15.66 -6.42
CA PHE A 65 -0.29 16.89 -7.17
C PHE A 65 -1.52 17.82 -7.25
N THR A 66 -2.67 17.27 -7.62
CA THR A 66 -3.89 18.04 -7.87
C THR A 66 -4.58 18.49 -6.60
N SER A 67 -4.55 17.69 -5.53
CA SER A 67 -5.10 18.00 -4.21
C SER A 67 -4.29 19.10 -3.54
N THR A 68 -2.96 19.04 -3.69
CA THR A 68 -2.04 20.08 -3.23
C THR A 68 -2.28 21.38 -3.99
N GLU A 69 -2.33 21.33 -5.32
CA GLU A 69 -2.71 22.50 -6.14
C GLU A 69 -4.07 23.08 -5.77
N HIS A 70 -5.02 22.25 -5.35
CA HIS A 70 -6.34 22.70 -4.93
C HIS A 70 -6.28 23.55 -3.65
N PHE A 71 -5.76 23.02 -2.54
CA PHE A 71 -5.73 23.80 -1.30
C PHE A 71 -4.73 24.97 -1.38
N ARG A 72 -3.64 24.84 -2.13
CA ARG A 72 -2.69 25.94 -2.35
C ARG A 72 -3.37 27.14 -3.00
N LYS A 73 -4.33 26.92 -3.92
CA LYS A 73 -5.15 28.00 -4.51
C LYS A 73 -6.13 28.64 -3.51
N LEU A 74 -6.51 27.92 -2.45
CA LEU A 74 -7.31 28.46 -1.36
C LEU A 74 -6.49 29.31 -0.38
N GLY A 75 -5.15 29.29 -0.49
CA GLY A 75 -4.23 30.05 0.38
C GLY A 75 -3.65 29.22 1.52
N ASP A 76 -3.93 27.92 1.58
CA ASP A 76 -3.39 27.02 2.58
C ASP A 76 -1.93 26.64 2.29
N ASN A 77 -1.17 26.32 3.33
CA ASN A 77 0.25 25.99 3.24
C ASN A 77 0.46 24.47 3.22
N GLU A 78 1.40 24.01 2.39
CA GLU A 78 1.78 22.60 2.36
C GLU A 78 2.74 22.30 3.55
N VAL A 79 2.63 21.08 4.10
CA VAL A 79 3.27 20.69 5.37
C VAL A 79 4.51 19.79 5.17
N LEU A 80 4.57 18.97 4.13
CA LEU A 80 5.61 17.96 3.90
C LEU A 80 6.78 18.48 3.04
N LEU A 81 6.47 19.29 2.04
CA LEU A 81 7.34 20.07 1.17
C LEU A 81 7.29 21.56 1.56
N THR A 82 8.16 22.38 0.94
CA THR A 82 8.03 23.82 1.08
C THR A 82 7.08 24.34 0.01
N ASN A 83 6.29 25.38 0.33
CA ASN A 83 5.45 26.06 -0.66
C ASN A 83 6.24 26.45 -1.93
N SER A 84 7.51 26.83 -1.81
CA SER A 84 8.37 27.15 -2.96
C SER A 84 8.65 25.95 -3.90
N ILE A 85 8.67 24.74 -3.37
CA ILE A 85 8.79 23.50 -4.17
C ILE A 85 7.47 23.24 -4.89
N VAL A 86 6.37 23.31 -4.15
CA VAL A 86 5.02 23.05 -4.65
C VAL A 86 4.62 24.04 -5.76
N ASP A 87 4.90 25.33 -5.54
CA ASP A 87 4.60 26.40 -6.50
C ASP A 87 5.47 26.31 -7.77
N ASN A 88 6.60 25.58 -7.71
CA ASN A 88 7.40 25.20 -8.87
C ASN A 88 6.83 23.92 -9.50
N LYS A 89 5.79 24.06 -10.33
CA LYS A 89 5.03 22.94 -10.91
C LYS A 89 5.89 21.87 -11.59
N PRO A 90 6.91 22.22 -12.42
CA PRO A 90 7.80 21.20 -13.00
C PRO A 90 8.57 20.41 -11.95
N LEU A 91 9.08 21.09 -10.91
CA LEU A 91 9.80 20.43 -9.82
C LEU A 91 8.86 19.52 -9.02
N PHE A 92 7.69 20.02 -8.64
CA PHE A 92 6.72 19.24 -7.89
C PHE A 92 6.22 18.02 -8.67
N ALA A 93 5.86 18.18 -9.94
CA ALA A 93 5.51 17.05 -10.81
C ALA A 93 6.66 16.03 -10.93
N GLY A 94 7.91 16.51 -10.98
CA GLY A 94 9.09 15.65 -10.95
C GLY A 94 9.22 14.83 -9.67
N ILE A 95 8.89 15.41 -8.51
CA ILE A 95 8.86 14.71 -7.23
C ILE A 95 7.79 13.61 -7.23
N GLU A 96 6.58 13.91 -7.72
CA GLU A 96 5.50 12.92 -7.79
C GLU A 96 5.83 11.74 -8.70
N VAL A 97 6.38 12.02 -9.89
CA VAL A 97 6.89 10.98 -10.80
C VAL A 97 8.03 10.19 -10.16
N GLY A 98 8.95 10.88 -9.47
CA GLY A 98 10.03 10.26 -8.73
C GLY A 98 9.52 9.33 -7.63
N GLY A 99 8.49 9.75 -6.89
CA GLY A 99 7.84 8.97 -5.84
C GLY A 99 7.15 7.71 -6.38
N ALA A 100 6.46 7.81 -7.51
CA ALA A 100 5.89 6.64 -8.19
C ALA A 100 7.00 5.66 -8.62
N ALA A 101 8.05 6.16 -9.28
CA ALA A 101 9.17 5.36 -9.74
C ALA A 101 9.90 4.67 -8.58
N LEU A 102 10.09 5.37 -7.45
CA LEU A 102 10.68 4.80 -6.24
C LEU A 102 9.82 3.68 -5.67
N SER A 103 8.49 3.86 -5.60
CA SER A 103 7.57 2.83 -5.12
C SER A 103 7.66 1.55 -5.97
N ILE A 104 7.63 1.70 -7.30
CA ILE A 104 7.77 0.58 -8.24
C ILE A 104 9.16 -0.06 -8.12
N GLY A 105 10.22 0.75 -7.98
CA GLY A 105 11.58 0.27 -7.83
C GLY A 105 11.81 -0.54 -6.56
N VAL A 106 11.24 -0.12 -5.42
CA VAL A 106 11.28 -0.88 -4.16
C VAL A 106 10.49 -2.18 -4.31
N ALA A 107 9.30 -2.15 -4.93
CA ALA A 107 8.55 -3.37 -5.22
C ALA A 107 9.36 -4.33 -6.12
N TYR A 108 10.04 -3.82 -7.14
CA TYR A 108 10.92 -4.62 -8.00
C TYR A 108 12.08 -5.25 -7.25
N TRP A 109 12.71 -4.52 -6.33
CA TRP A 109 13.78 -5.05 -5.50
C TRP A 109 13.29 -6.17 -4.57
N LEU A 110 12.11 -6.01 -3.97
CA LEU A 110 11.47 -7.03 -3.15
C LEU A 110 11.11 -8.28 -3.97
N HIS A 111 10.58 -8.08 -5.18
CA HIS A 111 10.33 -9.17 -6.13
C HIS A 111 11.60 -9.97 -6.43
N ARG A 112 12.67 -9.27 -6.80
CA ARG A 112 13.99 -9.85 -7.13
C ARG A 112 14.62 -10.63 -5.98
N THR A 113 14.27 -10.29 -4.74
CA THR A 113 14.78 -10.92 -3.52
C THR A 113 13.83 -11.98 -2.94
N GLY A 114 12.72 -12.29 -3.63
CA GLY A 114 11.76 -13.33 -3.24
C GLY A 114 10.72 -12.89 -2.21
N HIS A 115 10.63 -11.60 -1.89
CA HIS A 115 9.68 -11.06 -0.92
C HIS A 115 8.34 -10.66 -1.58
N HIS A 116 7.68 -11.61 -2.25
CA HIS A 116 6.48 -11.37 -3.08
C HIS A 116 5.29 -10.74 -2.32
N SER A 117 5.13 -11.08 -1.03
CA SER A 117 4.11 -10.45 -0.19
C SER A 117 4.44 -8.98 0.07
N LEU A 118 5.69 -8.66 0.45
CA LEU A 118 6.11 -7.29 0.75
C LEU A 118 6.08 -6.41 -0.50
N GLU A 119 6.44 -6.96 -1.66
CA GLU A 119 6.33 -6.30 -2.96
C GLU A 119 4.94 -5.68 -3.18
N ARG A 120 3.87 -6.43 -2.91
CA ARG A 120 2.49 -5.95 -3.05
C ARG A 120 2.11 -4.97 -1.94
N TRP A 121 2.57 -5.23 -0.72
CA TRP A 121 2.30 -4.35 0.43
C TRP A 121 2.90 -2.95 0.24
N VAL A 122 4.06 -2.81 -0.41
CA VAL A 122 4.65 -1.49 -0.70
C VAL A 122 3.67 -0.61 -1.47
N SER A 123 3.07 -1.13 -2.54
CA SER A 123 2.08 -0.37 -3.31
C SER A 123 0.79 -0.14 -2.52
N ALA A 124 0.28 -1.15 -1.83
CA ALA A 124 -0.95 -1.02 -1.04
C ALA A 124 -0.84 0.07 0.04
N VAL A 125 0.28 0.10 0.79
CA VAL A 125 0.54 1.13 1.81
C VAL A 125 0.70 2.50 1.18
N HIS A 126 1.45 2.60 0.08
CA HIS A 126 1.66 3.87 -0.63
C HIS A 126 0.31 4.47 -1.10
N ILE A 127 -0.55 3.65 -1.70
CA ILE A 127 -1.91 4.06 -2.12
C ILE A 127 -2.72 4.50 -0.90
N GLY A 128 -2.75 3.70 0.17
CA GLY A 128 -3.55 3.99 1.35
C GLY A 128 -3.16 5.31 2.03
N VAL A 129 -1.86 5.53 2.24
CA VAL A 129 -1.36 6.77 2.86
C VAL A 129 -1.60 7.96 1.93
N GLY A 130 -1.30 7.83 0.64
CA GLY A 130 -1.52 8.90 -0.35
C GLY A 130 -2.99 9.30 -0.44
N ALA A 131 -3.89 8.34 -0.63
CA ALA A 131 -5.32 8.62 -0.76
C ALA A 131 -5.93 9.31 0.46
N VAL A 132 -5.49 8.94 1.69
CA VAL A 132 -5.93 9.64 2.90
C VAL A 132 -5.45 11.10 2.91
N GLY A 133 -4.21 11.35 2.52
CA GLY A 133 -3.67 12.70 2.35
C GLY A 133 -4.46 13.50 1.31
N ASP A 134 -4.70 12.91 0.14
CA ASP A 134 -5.45 13.53 -0.95
C ASP A 134 -6.86 13.93 -0.53
N ILE A 135 -7.58 13.02 0.15
CA ILE A 135 -8.93 13.28 0.65
C ILE A 135 -8.90 14.42 1.66
N HIS A 136 -7.93 14.43 2.57
CA HIS A 136 -7.78 15.51 3.54
C HIS A 136 -7.54 16.85 2.83
N ASN A 137 -6.59 16.90 1.89
CA ASN A 137 -6.26 18.07 1.10
C ASN A 137 -7.46 18.63 0.33
N TYR A 138 -8.24 17.76 -0.31
CA TYR A 138 -9.48 18.15 -1.00
C TYR A 138 -10.61 18.58 -0.06
N SER A 139 -10.57 18.21 1.21
CA SER A 139 -11.56 18.61 2.21
C SER A 139 -11.31 19.98 2.82
N LEU A 140 -10.14 20.59 2.56
CA LEU A 140 -9.79 21.91 3.07
C LEU A 140 -10.59 23.03 2.37
N GLY A 141 -10.88 24.08 3.12
CA GLY A 141 -11.51 25.31 2.66
C GLY A 141 -10.60 26.52 2.90
N PRO A 142 -10.95 27.72 2.43
CA PRO A 142 -10.12 28.91 2.62
C PRO A 142 -9.82 29.18 4.11
N PRO A 143 -8.59 29.61 4.44
CA PRO A 143 -8.23 29.98 5.81
C PRO A 143 -9.05 31.18 6.29
N HIS A 144 -9.40 31.18 7.59
CA HIS A 144 -10.19 32.23 8.26
C HIS A 144 -9.34 33.37 8.79
#